data_AF-A0A661WYU8-F1
#
_entry.id   AF-A0A661WYU8-F1
#
_cell.length_a   1.000
_cell.length_b   1.000
_cell.length_c   1.000
_cell.angle_alpha   90.00
_cell.angle_beta   90.00
_cell.angle_gamma   90.00
#
_symmetry.space_group_name_H-M   'P 1'
#
loop_
_entity.id
_entity.type
_entity.pdbx_description
1 polymer ?
#
loop_
_entity_poly.entity_id
_entity_poly.type
_entity_poly.pdbx_seq_one_letter_code
_entity_poly.pdbx_strand_id
1 'polypeptide(L)'
;MRSVARDIGRKLKVGGTLSYLVRTAVGKLELKDSLHLDDIINYTKAGNFNEMLMSIEDFLDFIPRVALPKRKLFLFKTGNQIRFDHPYLRGGYVLVLNSRGKAVGIGKFFEGVGELKPVRIFNIP
;
A
#
# COMPACT_ATOMS: atom_id res chain seq x y z
N MET A 1 -17.35 -14.46 1.94
CA MET A 1 -18.81 -14.16 2.04
C MET A 1 -19.69 -15.25 1.43
N ARG A 2 -19.54 -15.64 0.15
CA ARG A 2 -20.37 -16.73 -0.43
C ARG A 2 -20.29 -18.05 0.34
N SER A 3 -19.09 -18.49 0.72
CA SER A 3 -18.91 -19.68 1.56
C SER A 3 -19.59 -19.54 2.92
N VAL A 4 -19.52 -18.34 3.54
CA VAL A 4 -20.17 -18.06 4.82
C VAL A 4 -21.70 -18.20 4.70
N ALA A 5 -22.32 -17.65 3.66
CA ALA A 5 -23.76 -17.80 3.44
C ALA A 5 -24.16 -19.27 3.23
N ARG A 6 -23.32 -20.03 2.50
CA ARG A 6 -23.50 -21.48 2.33
C ARG A 6 -23.38 -22.23 3.65
N ASP A 7 -22.40 -21.89 4.47
CA ASP A 7 -22.14 -22.54 5.77
C ASP A 7 -23.26 -22.26 6.77
N ILE A 8 -23.78 -21.03 6.81
CA ILE A 8 -24.96 -20.65 7.60
C ILE A 8 -26.16 -21.48 7.13
N GLY A 9 -26.42 -21.51 5.82
CA GLY A 9 -27.51 -22.29 5.24
C GLY A 9 -27.40 -23.80 5.52
N ARG A 10 -26.18 -24.34 5.49
CA ARG A 10 -25.90 -25.74 5.87
C ARG A 10 -26.16 -25.99 7.35
N LYS A 11 -25.73 -25.09 8.24
CA LYS A 11 -26.00 -25.18 9.69
C LYS A 11 -27.49 -25.16 10.00
N LEU A 12 -28.26 -24.35 9.26
CA LEU A 12 -29.71 -24.28 9.37
C LEU A 12 -30.45 -25.41 8.62
N LYS A 13 -29.72 -26.27 7.88
CA LYS A 13 -30.27 -27.36 7.05
C LYS A 13 -31.28 -26.93 5.96
N VAL A 14 -31.28 -25.65 5.59
CA VAL A 14 -32.17 -25.10 4.54
C VAL A 14 -31.42 -24.68 3.27
N GLY A 15 -30.08 -24.74 3.28
CA GLY A 15 -29.25 -24.18 2.21
C GLY A 15 -29.13 -22.66 2.34
N GLY A 16 -28.25 -22.06 1.53
CA GLY A 16 -28.02 -20.61 1.61
C GLY A 16 -27.15 -20.12 0.46
N THR A 17 -27.55 -19.01 -0.14
CA THR A 17 -26.83 -18.32 -1.21
C THR A 17 -26.89 -16.81 -0.99
N LEU A 18 -25.88 -16.07 -1.45
CA LEU A 18 -25.90 -14.61 -1.43
C LEU A 18 -26.67 -14.09 -2.64
N SER A 19 -27.72 -13.31 -2.39
CA SER A 19 -28.45 -12.58 -3.43
C SER A 19 -27.82 -11.23 -3.76
N TYR A 20 -27.20 -10.57 -2.78
CA TYR A 20 -26.60 -9.24 -2.91
C TYR A 20 -25.42 -9.08 -1.94
N LEU A 21 -24.40 -8.32 -2.35
CA LEU A 21 -23.23 -8.02 -1.53
C LEU A 21 -22.60 -6.70 -1.99
N VAL A 22 -22.33 -5.81 -1.04
CA VAL A 22 -21.56 -4.58 -1.27
C VAL A 22 -20.31 -4.61 -0.42
N ARG A 23 -19.18 -4.26 -1.03
CA ARG A 23 -17.94 -4.01 -0.30
C ARG A 23 -17.88 -2.53 0.05
N THR A 24 -18.03 -2.21 1.33
CA THR A 24 -18.09 -0.83 1.82
C THR A 24 -16.72 -0.19 2.01
N ALA A 25 -15.65 -0.98 2.13
CA ALA A 25 -14.28 -0.48 2.25
C ALA A 25 -13.21 -1.54 1.91
N VAL A 26 -11.99 -1.09 1.63
CA VAL A 26 -10.75 -1.87 1.60
C VAL A 26 -9.64 -1.08 2.30
N GLY A 27 -9.24 -1.52 3.49
CA GLY A 27 -8.33 -0.73 4.32
C GLY A 27 -8.98 0.61 4.66
N LYS A 28 -8.33 1.71 4.29
CA LYS A 28 -8.84 3.08 4.47
C LYS A 28 -9.63 3.64 3.29
N LEU A 29 -9.74 2.89 2.20
CA LEU A 29 -10.51 3.30 1.02
C LEU A 29 -11.97 2.91 1.25
N GLU A 30 -12.84 3.89 1.42
CA GLU A 30 -14.26 3.68 1.65
C GLU A 30 -15.06 3.75 0.33
N LEU A 31 -16.31 3.28 0.36
CA LEU A 31 -17.20 3.31 -0.80
C LEU A 31 -17.43 4.75 -1.31
N LYS A 32 -17.42 5.74 -0.41
CA LYS A 32 -17.54 7.17 -0.78
C LYS A 32 -16.35 7.69 -1.58
N ASP A 33 -15.19 7.03 -1.48
CA ASP A 33 -13.97 7.38 -2.22
C ASP A 33 -13.91 6.65 -3.59
N SER A 34 -14.89 5.78 -3.86
CA SER A 34 -14.96 5.05 -5.12
C SER A 34 -15.57 5.90 -6.23
N LEU A 35 -15.09 5.67 -7.46
CA LEU A 35 -15.57 6.36 -8.64
C LEU A 35 -16.28 5.36 -9.56
N HIS A 36 -17.37 5.81 -10.19
CA HIS A 36 -17.97 5.01 -11.25
C HIS A 36 -17.07 5.02 -12.49
N LEU A 37 -17.15 3.96 -13.28
CA LEU A 37 -16.33 3.83 -14.49
C LEU A 37 -16.55 5.00 -15.46
N ASP A 38 -17.79 5.50 -15.56
CA ASP A 38 -18.13 6.65 -16.41
C ASP A 38 -17.42 7.93 -15.95
N ASP A 39 -17.28 8.14 -14.63
CA ASP A 39 -16.51 9.27 -14.08
C ASP A 39 -15.05 9.16 -14.51
N ILE A 40 -14.45 7.98 -14.37
CA ILE A 40 -13.05 7.73 -14.77
C ILE A 40 -12.82 8.09 -16.24
N ILE A 41 -13.75 7.70 -17.12
CA ILE A 41 -13.68 8.01 -18.56
C ILE A 41 -13.73 9.53 -18.77
N ASN A 42 -14.63 10.23 -18.07
CA ASN A 42 -14.78 11.68 -18.19
C ASN A 42 -13.55 12.45 -17.69
N TYR A 43 -12.99 12.09 -16.53
CA TYR A 43 -11.75 12.67 -16.01
C TYR A 43 -10.57 12.47 -16.96
N THR A 44 -10.48 11.28 -17.58
CA THR A 44 -9.43 10.97 -18.54
C THR A 44 -9.53 11.86 -19.79
N LYS A 45 -10.74 12.03 -20.34
CA LYS A 45 -10.99 12.92 -21.49
C LYS A 45 -10.69 14.38 -21.17
N ALA A 46 -10.94 14.81 -19.93
CA ALA A 46 -10.66 16.18 -19.47
C ALA A 46 -9.18 16.44 -19.16
N GLY A 47 -8.31 15.43 -19.21
CA GLY A 47 -6.89 15.55 -18.88
C GLY A 47 -6.56 15.55 -17.37
N ASN A 48 -7.56 15.28 -16.52
CA ASN A 48 -7.46 15.38 -15.06
C ASN A 48 -7.28 14.02 -14.37
N PHE A 49 -6.76 13.01 -15.07
CA PHE A 49 -6.62 11.64 -14.56
C PHE A 49 -5.79 11.55 -13.26
N ASN A 50 -4.77 12.40 -13.12
CA ASN A 50 -3.90 12.40 -11.94
C ASN A 50 -4.61 12.86 -10.66
N GLU A 51 -5.70 13.61 -10.76
CA GLU A 51 -6.47 14.09 -9.60
C GLU A 51 -7.23 12.95 -8.90
N MET A 52 -7.51 11.87 -9.63
CA MET A 52 -8.18 10.67 -9.11
C MET A 52 -7.22 9.75 -8.32
N LEU A 53 -5.91 9.86 -8.55
CA LEU A 53 -4.95 8.89 -8.03
C LEU A 53 -4.48 9.27 -6.63
N MET A 54 -4.70 8.36 -5.67
CA MET A 54 -4.03 8.43 -4.38
C MET A 54 -2.53 8.14 -4.55
N SER A 55 -1.69 8.94 -3.88
CA SER A 55 -0.25 8.72 -3.87
C SER A 55 0.12 7.43 -3.12
N ILE A 56 1.25 6.81 -3.45
CA ILE A 56 1.71 5.59 -2.77
C ILE A 56 2.05 5.90 -1.31
N GLU A 57 2.61 7.08 -1.08
CA GLU A 57 2.95 7.61 0.23
C GLU A 57 1.71 7.66 1.10
N ASP A 58 0.63 8.25 0.59
CA ASP A 58 -0.64 8.31 1.29
C ASP A 58 -1.17 6.91 1.48
N PHE A 59 -1.31 6.09 0.44
CA PHE A 59 -1.88 4.74 0.56
C PHE A 59 -1.14 3.84 1.58
N LEU A 60 0.18 3.96 1.68
CA LEU A 60 1.04 3.19 2.60
C LEU A 60 1.35 3.94 3.91
N ASP A 61 0.49 4.83 4.37
CA ASP A 61 0.63 5.54 5.65
C ASP A 61 0.61 4.63 6.89
N PHE A 62 0.12 3.40 6.76
CA PHE A 62 0.10 2.40 7.83
C PHE A 62 1.45 1.74 8.13
N ILE A 63 2.50 1.98 7.32
CA ILE A 63 3.87 1.53 7.62
C ILE A 63 4.79 2.73 7.92
N PRO A 64 5.80 2.56 8.81
CA PRO A 64 6.74 3.64 9.11
C PRO A 64 7.47 4.13 7.86
N ARG A 65 7.66 5.45 7.78
CA ARG A 65 8.35 6.11 6.67
C ARG A 65 9.77 6.48 7.10
N VAL A 66 10.76 6.22 6.24
CA VAL A 66 12.15 6.58 6.47
C VAL A 66 12.73 7.34 5.28
N ALA A 67 13.37 8.47 5.55
CA ALA A 67 14.12 9.21 4.53
C ALA A 67 15.60 8.81 4.62
N LEU A 68 16.18 8.40 3.48
CA LEU A 68 17.59 8.04 3.41
C LEU A 68 18.42 9.19 2.82
N PRO A 69 19.65 9.42 3.33
CA PRO A 69 20.62 10.30 2.67
C PRO A 69 20.92 9.83 1.24
N LYS A 70 21.25 10.77 0.34
CA LYS A 70 21.48 10.50 -1.11
C LYS A 70 22.35 9.26 -1.37
N ARG A 71 23.47 9.10 -0.65
CA ARG A 71 24.39 7.96 -0.82
C ARG A 71 23.74 6.61 -0.47
N LYS A 72 23.04 6.55 0.67
CA LYS A 72 22.34 5.33 1.12
C LYS A 72 21.13 5.03 0.24
N LEU A 73 20.43 6.06 -0.23
CA LEU A 73 19.29 5.91 -1.13
C LEU A 73 19.72 5.33 -2.49
N PHE A 74 20.87 5.75 -3.02
CA PHE A 74 21.42 5.18 -4.25
C PHE A 74 21.70 3.68 -4.10
N LEU A 75 22.37 3.28 -3.01
CA LEU A 75 22.63 1.87 -2.70
C LEU A 75 21.33 1.06 -2.54
N PHE A 76 20.34 1.63 -1.83
CA PHE A 76 19.04 0.99 -1.66
C PHE A 76 18.35 0.75 -3.00
N LYS A 77 18.34 1.75 -3.89
CA LYS A 77 17.74 1.65 -5.24
C LYS A 77 18.39 0.56 -6.10
N THR A 78 19.68 0.30 -5.93
CA THR A 78 20.40 -0.75 -6.66
C THR A 78 20.28 -2.13 -6.00
N GLY A 79 19.43 -2.28 -4.99
CA GLY A 79 19.16 -3.55 -4.32
C GLY A 79 20.15 -3.90 -3.20
N ASN A 80 21.07 -2.99 -2.85
CA ASN A 80 22.02 -3.23 -1.78
C ASN A 80 21.37 -3.09 -0.40
N GLN A 81 21.74 -4.00 0.49
CA GLN A 81 21.49 -3.87 1.92
C GLN A 81 22.36 -2.75 2.49
N ILE A 82 21.78 -1.94 3.37
CA ILE A 82 22.48 -0.80 3.95
C ILE A 82 22.44 -0.85 5.48
N ARG A 83 23.55 -0.44 6.10
CA ARG A 83 23.56 -0.17 7.54
C ARG A 83 22.74 1.10 7.83
N PHE A 84 21.77 0.98 8.70
CA PHE A 84 20.78 2.01 8.99
C PHE A 84 20.31 1.87 10.44
N ASP A 85 20.88 2.66 11.34
CA ASP A 85 20.37 2.75 12.71
C ASP A 85 19.30 3.82 12.79
N HIS A 86 18.17 3.51 13.43
CA HIS A 86 17.08 4.44 13.63
C HIS A 86 16.52 4.32 15.06
N PRO A 87 16.46 5.41 15.84
CA PRO A 87 16.22 5.35 17.29
C PRO A 87 14.82 4.84 17.68
N TYR A 88 13.83 5.05 16.81
CA TYR A 88 12.43 4.73 17.11
C TYR A 88 11.86 3.58 16.28
N LEU A 89 12.63 3.08 15.30
CA LEU A 89 12.09 2.09 14.38
C LEU A 89 12.25 0.71 15.02
N ARG A 90 11.12 0.07 15.30
CA ARG A 90 11.09 -1.34 15.66
C ARG A 90 11.02 -2.14 14.37
N GLY A 91 11.77 -3.23 14.27
CA GLY A 91 11.93 -3.99 13.01
C GLY A 91 10.63 -4.23 12.22
N GLY A 92 10.73 -4.37 10.91
CA GLY A 92 9.54 -4.54 10.06
C GLY A 92 9.65 -3.89 8.69
N TYR A 93 8.52 -3.76 7.99
CA TYR A 93 8.48 -3.08 6.69
C TYR A 93 8.45 -1.57 6.86
N VAL A 94 9.21 -0.87 6.02
CA VAL A 94 9.26 0.58 5.99
C VAL A 94 9.13 1.10 4.57
N LEU A 95 8.43 2.23 4.42
CA LEU A 95 8.38 2.99 3.19
C LEU A 95 9.62 3.89 3.12
N VAL A 96 10.46 3.65 2.13
CA VAL A 96 11.67 4.46 1.90
C VAL A 96 11.32 5.65 1.01
N LEU A 97 11.60 6.85 1.49
CA LEU A 97 11.38 8.12 0.79
C LEU A 97 12.70 8.73 0.32
N ASN A 98 12.62 9.52 -0.75
CA ASN A 98 13.70 10.40 -1.16
C ASN A 98 13.66 11.75 -0.41
N SER A 99 14.62 12.63 -0.68
CA SER A 99 14.70 13.96 -0.07
C SER A 99 13.55 14.91 -0.43
N ARG A 100 12.72 14.56 -1.43
CA ARG A 100 11.51 15.30 -1.84
C ARG A 100 10.24 14.68 -1.25
N GLY A 101 10.37 13.73 -0.31
CA GLY A 101 9.25 13.03 0.29
C GLY A 101 8.56 12.00 -0.61
N LYS A 102 9.12 11.69 -1.79
CA LYS A 102 8.54 10.71 -2.71
C LYS A 102 8.99 9.28 -2.41
N ALA A 103 8.05 8.34 -2.49
CA ALA A 103 8.27 6.92 -2.31
C ALA A 103 9.25 6.37 -3.35
N VAL A 104 10.28 5.70 -2.85
CA VAL A 104 11.31 5.03 -3.65
C VAL A 104 11.16 3.52 -3.60
N GLY A 105 10.62 2.98 -2.52
CA GLY A 105 10.41 1.55 -2.37
C GLY A 105 10.02 1.15 -0.96
N ILE A 106 9.88 -0.16 -0.76
CA ILE A 106 9.65 -0.80 0.53
C ILE A 106 10.93 -1.53 0.91
N GLY A 107 11.39 -1.28 2.14
CA GLY A 107 12.48 -2.02 2.77
C GLY A 107 11.99 -2.82 3.96
N LYS A 108 12.80 -3.79 4.41
CA LYS A 108 12.63 -4.49 5.68
C LYS A 108 13.78 -4.10 6.60
N PHE A 109 13.45 -3.48 7.72
CA PHE A 109 14.38 -3.09 8.76
C PHE A 109 14.56 -4.22 9.79
N PHE A 110 15.81 -4.50 10.13
CA PHE A 110 16.22 -5.49 11.11
C PHE A 110 16.92 -4.78 12.28
N GLU A 111 16.17 -4.50 13.34
CA GLU A 111 16.62 -3.74 14.51
C GLU A 111 17.85 -4.36 15.19
N GLY A 112 17.88 -5.69 15.34
CA GLY A 112 18.98 -6.39 16.03
C GLY A 112 20.35 -6.27 15.38
N VAL A 113 20.41 -5.95 14.07
CA VAL A 113 21.66 -5.78 13.32
C VAL A 113 21.84 -4.37 12.76
N GLY A 114 20.84 -3.49 12.89
CA GLY A 114 20.90 -2.14 12.35
C GLY A 114 20.95 -2.11 10.82
N GLU A 115 20.17 -2.96 10.16
CA GLU A 115 20.21 -3.12 8.70
C GLU A 115 18.86 -2.92 8.03
N LEU A 116 18.89 -2.28 6.86
CA LEU A 116 17.72 -2.10 6.00
C LEU A 116 17.95 -2.82 4.66
N LYS A 117 17.12 -3.82 4.39
CA LYS A 117 17.17 -4.60 3.14
C LYS A 117 16.07 -4.14 2.18
N PRO A 118 16.38 -3.85 0.91
CA PRO A 118 15.36 -3.61 -0.10
C PRO A 118 14.45 -4.84 -0.29
N VAL A 119 13.13 -4.62 -0.34
CA VAL A 119 12.13 -5.66 -0.63
C VAL A 119 11.50 -5.39 -1.99
N ARG A 120 11.14 -4.14 -2.26
CA ARG A 120 10.59 -3.71 -3.54
C ARG A 120 11.05 -2.30 -3.86
N ILE A 121 11.61 -2.07 -5.03
CA ILE A 121 11.91 -0.74 -5.55
C ILE A 121 10.79 -0.31 -6.48
N PHE A 122 10.36 0.94 -6.37
CA PHE A 122 9.39 1.53 -7.26
C PHE A 122 10.13 2.24 -8.40
N ASN A 123 9.90 1.78 -9.63
CA ASN A 123 10.39 2.45 -10.83
C ASN A 123 9.29 3.37 -11.37
N ILE A 124 9.00 4.42 -10.60
CA ILE A 124 7.99 5.42 -10.96
C ILE A 124 8.70 6.49 -11.80
N PRO A 125 8.16 6.84 -12.98
CA PRO A 125 8.71 7.89 -13.84
C PRO A 125 8.77 9.26 -13.15
#